data_AF-A0A4V4H7W0-F1
#
_entry.id   AF-A0A4V4H7W0-F1
#
_cell.length_a   1.000
_cell.length_b   1.000
_cell.length_c   1.000
_cell.angle_alpha   90.00
_cell.angle_beta   90.00
_cell.angle_gamma   90.00
#
_symmetry.space_group_name_H-M   'P 1'
#
loop_
_entity.id
_entity.type
_entity.pdbx_description
1 polymer ?
#
loop_
_entity_poly.entity_id
_entity_poly.type
_entity_poly.pdbx_seq_one_letter_code
_entity_poly.pdbx_strand_id
1 'polypeptide(L)'
;MYLVVDEHWHHVMLWSDRFCNGARWTVVIVTDFFEGATIVRLRSCHGMHLVVDEHWHHVMLWSDRFCDSARWTVVIVINVSG
;
A
#
# COMPACT_ATOMS: atom_id res chain seq x y z
N MET A 1 -3.71 -14.79 0.81
CA MET A 1 -4.61 -13.63 0.95
C MET A 1 -3.85 -12.42 0.46
N TYR A 2 -4.45 -11.59 -0.38
CA TYR A 2 -3.83 -10.48 -1.10
C TYR A 2 -4.60 -9.21 -0.80
N LEU A 3 -3.89 -8.08 -0.78
CA LEU A 3 -4.49 -6.76 -0.69
C LEU A 3 -5.06 -6.40 -2.06
N VAL A 4 -6.38 -6.24 -2.14
CA VAL A 4 -7.12 -6.02 -3.39
C VAL A 4 -7.88 -4.71 -3.32
N VAL A 5 -7.80 -3.92 -4.39
CA VAL A 5 -8.68 -2.77 -4.62
C VAL A 5 -9.99 -3.25 -5.20
N ASP A 6 -11.10 -2.90 -4.54
CA ASP A 6 -12.45 -3.09 -5.07
C ASP A 6 -12.69 -2.11 -6.22
N GLU A 7 -13.01 -2.64 -7.40
CA GLU A 7 -13.24 -1.88 -8.63
C GLU A 7 -14.49 -0.99 -8.58
N HIS A 8 -15.45 -1.29 -7.69
CA HIS A 8 -16.69 -0.53 -7.57
C HIS A 8 -16.62 0.59 -6.54
N TRP A 9 -15.88 0.36 -5.45
CA TRP A 9 -15.95 1.22 -4.27
C TRP A 9 -14.63 1.87 -3.88
N HIS A 10 -13.53 1.60 -4.59
CA HIS A 10 -12.20 2.11 -4.27
C HIS A 10 -11.75 1.83 -2.82
N HIS A 11 -12.36 0.83 -2.18
CA HIS A 11 -11.94 0.33 -0.89
C HIS A 11 -10.87 -0.73 -1.06
N VAL A 12 -10.07 -0.88 -0.01
CA VAL A 12 -9.02 -1.88 0.05
C VAL A 12 -9.48 -3.01 0.96
N MET A 13 -9.42 -4.23 0.45
CA MET A 13 -9.85 -5.44 1.16
C MET A 13 -8.82 -6.55 1.03
N LEU A 14 -8.96 -7.58 1.86
CA LEU A 14 -8.16 -8.78 1.77
C LEU A 14 -8.96 -9.87 1.05
N TRP A 15 -8.43 -10.39 -0.05
CA TRP A 15 -9.11 -11.41 -0.85
C TRP A 15 -8.14 -12.50 -1.34
N SER A 16 -8.65 -13.65 -1.77
CA SER A 16 -7.86 -14.81 -2.18
C SER A 16 -7.46 -14.78 -3.66
N ASP A 17 -8.17 -14.01 -4.49
CA ASP A 17 -7.87 -13.93 -5.91
C ASP A 17 -6.67 -13.00 -6.19
N ARG A 18 -5.53 -13.62 -6.49
CA ARG A 18 -4.28 -12.94 -6.89
C ARG A 18 -4.26 -12.45 -8.33
N PHE A 19 -5.19 -12.92 -9.17
CA PHE A 19 -5.15 -12.69 -10.60
C PHE A 19 -5.99 -11.48 -11.02
N CYS A 20 -6.92 -11.04 -10.16
CA CYS A 20 -7.66 -9.81 -10.37
C CYS A 20 -6.72 -8.59 -10.52
N ASN A 21 -7.13 -7.61 -11.32
CA ASN A 21 -6.33 -6.40 -11.53
C ASN A 21 -6.16 -5.60 -10.24
N GLY A 22 -7.17 -5.62 -9.35
CA GLY A 22 -7.14 -4.98 -8.05
C GLY A 22 -6.05 -5.52 -7.10
N ALA A 23 -5.54 -6.73 -7.31
CA ALA A 23 -4.43 -7.30 -6.53
C ALA A 23 -3.06 -6.75 -6.94
N ARG A 24 -2.97 -6.00 -8.04
CA ARG A 24 -1.69 -5.52 -8.59
C ARG A 24 -1.34 -4.15 -8.01
N TRP A 25 -0.16 -4.09 -7.41
CA TRP A 25 0.40 -2.87 -6.85
C TRP A 25 1.76 -2.58 -7.48
N THR A 26 1.98 -1.33 -7.87
CA THR A 26 3.29 -0.81 -8.24
C THR A 26 3.95 -0.25 -6.97
N VAL A 27 5.13 -0.77 -6.64
CA VAL A 27 5.96 -0.22 -5.56
C VAL A 27 6.73 0.98 -6.10
N VAL A 28 6.47 2.16 -5.54
CA VAL A 28 7.19 3.39 -5.87
C VAL A 28 8.21 3.64 -4.77
N ILE A 29 9.50 3.57 -5.10
CA ILE A 29 10.58 3.89 -4.16
C ILE A 29 10.59 5.41 -3.94
N VAL A 30 10.48 5.83 -2.69
CA VAL A 30 10.63 7.23 -2.30
C VAL A 30 12.06 7.41 -1.83
N THR A 31 12.85 8.15 -2.60
CA THR A 31 14.27 8.40 -2.31
C THR A 31 14.45 9.45 -1.21
N ASP A 32 13.89 9.20 -0.03
CA ASP A 32 14.22 9.97 1.15
C ASP A 32 15.21 9.15 1.99
N PHE A 33 16.43 9.66 2.07
CA PHE A 33 17.60 9.03 2.69
C PHE A 33 17.49 9.02 4.23
N PHE A 34 16.44 8.41 4.79
CA PHE A 34 16.46 8.06 6.20
C PHE A 34 17.31 6.80 6.37
N GLU A 35 18.45 6.94 7.05
CA GLU A 35 19.44 5.89 7.28
C GLU A 35 18.77 4.56 7.69
N GLY A 36 18.82 3.58 6.79
CA GLY A 36 18.43 2.19 7.07
C GLY A 36 16.97 1.80 6.78
N ALA A 37 16.07 2.73 6.44
CA ALA A 37 14.67 2.41 6.15
C ALA A 37 14.31 2.66 4.68
N THR A 38 13.78 1.64 3.98
CA THR A 38 13.24 1.82 2.63
C THR A 38 11.80 2.34 2.73
N ILE A 39 11.60 3.60 2.34
CA ILE A 39 10.28 4.22 2.24
C ILE A 39 9.70 3.96 0.85
N VAL A 40 8.47 3.46 0.80
CA VAL A 40 7.75 3.18 -0.45
C VAL A 40 6.36 3.80 -0.44
N ARG A 41 5.78 3.98 -1.62
CA ARG A 41 4.32 4.11 -1.81
C ARG A 41 3.81 2.90 -2.59
N LEU A 42 2.59 2.48 -2.28
CA LEU A 42 1.91 1.41 -3.02
C LEU A 42 0.86 2.02 -3.93
N ARG A 43 1.07 1.95 -5.25
CA ARG A 43 0.16 2.49 -6.26
C ARG A 43 -0.69 1.38 -6.87
N SER A 44 -2.00 1.51 -6.83
CA SER A 44 -2.94 0.54 -7.42
C SER A 44 -2.92 0.56 -8.95
N CYS A 45 -3.60 -0.41 -9.55
CA CYS A 45 -3.87 -0.46 -10.99
C CYS A 45 -4.61 0.78 -11.53
N HIS A 46 -5.34 1.51 -10.67
CA HIS A 46 -6.04 2.75 -11.02
C HIS A 46 -5.21 4.02 -10.81
N GLY A 47 -3.93 3.89 -10.41
CA GLY A 47 -3.05 5.04 -10.19
C GLY A 47 -3.21 5.74 -8.85
N MET A 48 -4.07 5.23 -7.96
CA MET A 48 -4.25 5.74 -6.59
C MET A 48 -3.24 5.11 -5.63
N HIS A 49 -2.94 5.80 -4.53
CA HIS A 49 -1.98 5.37 -3.52
C HIS A 49 -2.69 4.82 -2.29
N LEU A 50 -2.13 3.76 -1.72
CA LEU A 50 -2.52 3.28 -0.40
C LEU A 50 -2.11 4.31 0.66
N VAL A 51 -3.06 4.85 1.41
CA VAL A 51 -2.83 5.84 2.46
C VAL A 51 -3.47 5.40 3.78
N VAL A 52 -2.93 5.90 4.89
CA VAL A 52 -3.63 5.91 6.17
C VAL A 52 -4.48 7.16 6.27
N ASP A 53 -5.76 7.01 6.54
CA ASP A 53 -6.60 8.11 7.01
C ASP A 53 -6.25 8.40 8.47
N GLU A 54 -5.67 9.57 8.73
CA GLU A 54 -5.22 9.98 10.07
C GLU A 54 -6.38 10.23 11.04
N HIS A 55 -7.58 10.54 10.56
CA HIS A 55 -8.74 10.80 11.41
C HIS A 55 -9.40 9.51 11.88
N TRP A 56 -9.47 8.53 11.00
CA TRP A 56 -10.24 7.31 11.23
C TRP A 56 -9.36 6.06 11.40
N HIS A 57 -8.04 6.23 11.31
CA HIS A 57 -7.03 5.17 11.47
C HIS A 57 -7.30 3.93 10.59
N HIS A 58 -7.86 4.14 9.40
CA HIS A 58 -8.09 3.08 8.42
C HIS A 58 -7.24 3.29 7.18
N VAL A 59 -7.05 2.21 6.43
CA VAL A 59 -6.30 2.24 5.18
C VAL A 59 -7.28 2.45 4.02
N MET A 60 -7.00 3.43 3.16
CA MET A 60 -7.84 3.78 2.01
C MET A 60 -6.99 4.10 0.78
N LEU A 61 -7.66 4.43 -0.33
CA LEU A 61 -7.02 4.91 -1.54
C LEU A 61 -7.18 6.41 -1.69
N TRP A 62 -6.12 7.06 -2.15
CA TRP A 62 -6.15 8.48 -2.46
C TRP A 62 -5.31 8.82 -3.69
N SER A 63 -5.74 9.82 -4.45
CA SER A 63 -5.10 10.20 -5.72
C SER A 63 -3.88 11.11 -5.54
N ASP A 64 -3.75 11.80 -4.39
CA ASP A 64 -2.60 12.66 -4.14
C ASP A 64 -1.31 11.86 -3.96
N ARG A 65 -0.33 12.17 -4.81
CA ARG A 65 0.97 11.52 -4.90
C ARG A 65 1.95 12.01 -3.84
N PHE A 66 1.67 13.16 -3.24
CA PHE A 66 2.54 13.82 -2.27
C PHE A 66 2.05 13.72 -0.83
N CYS A 67 0.93 13.03 -0.59
CA CYS A 67 0.43 12.77 0.75
C CYS A 67 1.47 12.01 1.58
N ASP A 68 1.83 12.56 2.74
CA ASP A 68 2.76 11.92 3.68
C ASP A 68 2.17 10.63 4.25
N SER A 69 0.86 10.59 4.44
CA SER A 69 0.11 9.40 4.88
C SER A 69 0.13 8.26 3.86
N ALA A 70 0.71 8.46 2.66
CA ALA A 70 0.97 7.43 1.66
C ALA A 70 2.35 6.76 1.80
N ARG A 71 3.21 7.24 2.69
CA ARG A 71 4.57 6.71 2.91
C ARG A 71 4.52 5.49 3.83
N TRP A 72 5.10 4.39 3.37
CA TRP A 72 5.17 3.14 4.11
C TRP A 72 6.63 2.71 4.28
N THR A 73 6.99 2.29 5.49
CA THR A 73 8.27 1.65 5.76
C THR A 73 8.16 0.16 5.52
N VAL A 74 9.09 -0.40 4.74
CA VAL A 74 9.17 -1.85 4.54
C VAL A 74 10.03 -2.47 5.65
N VAL A 75 9.44 -3.41 6.40
CA VAL A 75 10.13 -4.18 7.46
C VAL A 75 10.13 -5.65 7.06
N ILE A 76 11.32 -6.25 6.94
CA ILE A 76 11.47 -7.69 6.70
C ILE A 76 11.38 -8.40 8.05
N VAL A 77 10.31 -9.16 8.26
CA VAL A 77 10.12 -9.97 9.47
C VAL A 77 10.46 -11.42 9.13
N ILE A 78 11.51 -11.95 9.78
CA ILE A 78 11.92 -13.34 9.62
C ILE A 78 11.16 -14.17 10.66
N ASN A 79 10.18 -14.94 10.21
CA ASN A 79 9.52 -15.90 11.07
C ASN A 79 10.44 -17.10 11.28
N VAL A 80 11.18 -17.09 12.39
CA VAL A 80 11.90 -18.27 12.86
C VAL A 80 10.88 -19.19 13.51
N SER A 81 10.43 -20.19 12.77
CA SER A 81 9.69 -21.32 13.34
C SER A 81 10.68 -22.18 14.15
N GLY A 82 10.64 -22.05 15.48
CA GLY A 82 11.25 -22.99 16.42
C GLY A 82 10.32 -24.13 16.76
#